data_AF-A0A2S6FH57-F1
#
_entry.id   AF-A0A2S6FH57-F1
#
_cell.length_a   1.000
_cell.length_b   1.000
_cell.length_c   1.000
_cell.angle_alpha   90.00
_cell.angle_beta   90.00
_cell.angle_gamma   90.00
#
_symmetry.space_group_name_H-M   'P 1'
#
loop_
_entity.id
_entity.type
_entity.pdbx_description
1 polymer ?
#
loop_
_entity_poly.entity_id
_entity_poly.type
_entity_poly.pdbx_seq_one_letter_code
_entity_poly.pdbx_strand_id
1 'polypeptide(L)'
;MTCPANSQLTEADLITLSLVFSKPLRLSLIELRRVLSNRRASFRTYEAGTVTFDMDAMLREVSSKCPSKIVEKLSELVAQGLCLQAISATPLSIPLTGTERISLRT
;
A
#
# COMPACT_ATOMS: atom_id res chain seq x y z
N MET A 1 -7.35 -9.68 6.13
CA MET A 1 -6.83 -8.57 6.96
C MET A 1 -7.91 -7.50 7.10
N THR A 2 -8.04 -6.84 8.25
CA THR A 2 -9.06 -5.78 8.43
C THR A 2 -8.41 -4.49 8.91
N CYS A 3 -8.90 -3.37 8.38
CA CYS A 3 -8.41 -2.02 8.62
C CYS A 3 -9.58 -1.06 8.88
N PRO A 4 -9.46 -0.05 9.75
CA PRO A 4 -10.39 1.07 9.78
C PRO A 4 -10.46 1.76 8.41
N ALA A 5 -11.66 2.13 7.94
CA ALA A 5 -11.84 2.73 6.61
C ALA A 5 -11.18 4.10 6.47
N ASN A 6 -11.04 4.82 7.59
CA ASN A 6 -10.38 6.12 7.71
C ASN A 6 -8.89 6.03 8.11
N SER A 7 -8.29 4.84 8.08
CA SER A 7 -6.87 4.66 8.44
C SER A 7 -5.96 5.57 7.62
N GLN A 8 -4.97 6.15 8.30
CA GLN A 8 -3.92 6.96 7.70
C GLN A 8 -2.55 6.42 8.12
N LEU A 9 -1.55 6.59 7.25
CA LEU A 9 -0.17 6.25 7.58
C LEU A 9 0.37 7.24 8.60
N THR A 10 1.04 6.72 9.61
CA THR A 10 1.81 7.50 10.59
C THR A 10 3.22 7.78 10.07
N GLU A 11 3.95 8.67 10.74
CA GLU A 11 5.35 8.95 10.38
C GLU A 11 6.22 7.69 10.45
N ALA A 12 5.97 6.80 11.43
CA ALA A 12 6.66 5.51 11.53
C ALA A 12 6.37 4.62 10.31
N ASP A 13 5.12 4.57 9.86
CA ASP A 13 4.74 3.83 8.66
C ASP A 13 5.41 4.38 7.41
N LEU A 14 5.60 5.71 7.31
CA LEU A 14 6.29 6.35 6.19
C LEU A 14 7.78 6.00 6.14
N ILE A 15 8.42 5.88 7.31
CA ILE A 15 9.80 5.39 7.43
C ILE A 15 9.86 3.94 6.91
N THR A 16 8.99 3.07 7.41
CA THR A 16 8.88 1.68 6.93
C THR A 16 8.65 1.62 5.42
N LEU A 17 7.69 2.40 4.91
CA LEU A 17 7.36 2.44 3.50
C LEU A 17 8.57 2.89 2.66
N SER A 18 9.34 3.86 3.15
CA SER A 18 10.57 4.35 2.50
C SER A 18 11.71 3.33 2.50
N LEU A 19 11.78 2.48 3.52
CA LEU A 19 12.77 1.39 3.63
C LEU A 19 12.41 0.23 2.69
N VAL A 20 11.15 -0.20 2.72
CA VAL A 20 10.64 -1.30 1.89
C VAL A 20 10.66 -0.89 0.41
N PHE A 21 10.18 0.32 0.09
CA PHE A 21 10.20 0.91 -1.24
C PHE A 21 11.31 1.95 -1.38
N SER A 22 12.54 1.46 -1.36
CA SER A 22 13.72 2.25 -1.74
C SER A 22 13.56 2.85 -3.14
N LYS A 23 14.39 3.84 -3.48
CA LYS A 23 14.30 4.62 -4.73
C LYS A 23 13.96 3.82 -6.01
N PRO A 24 14.64 2.70 -6.36
CA PRO A 24 14.33 1.95 -7.57
C PRO A 24 12.93 1.28 -7.55
N LEU A 25 12.30 1.16 -6.39
CA LEU A 25 11.00 0.53 -6.18
C LEU A 25 9.86 1.55 -5.99
N ARG A 26 10.13 2.86 -6.07
CA ARG A 26 9.07 3.88 -5.87
C ARG A 26 7.99 3.86 -6.95
N LEU A 27 8.34 3.56 -8.19
CA LEU A 27 7.36 3.33 -9.26
C LEU A 27 6.47 2.13 -8.94
N SER A 28 7.05 1.06 -8.40
CA SER A 28 6.32 -0.12 -7.94
C SER A 28 5.33 0.21 -6.82
N LEU A 29 5.70 1.08 -5.88
CA LEU A 29 4.77 1.56 -4.85
C LEU A 29 3.58 2.29 -5.46
N ILE A 30 3.79 3.13 -6.48
CA ILE A 30 2.71 3.86 -7.14
C ILE A 30 1.70 2.88 -7.78
N GLU A 31 2.20 1.87 -8.49
CA GLU A 31 1.32 0.85 -9.10
C GLU A 31 0.59 0.01 -8.05
N LEU A 32 1.28 -0.39 -6.97
CA LEU A 32 0.63 -1.09 -5.86
C LEU A 32 -0.50 -0.24 -5.28
N ARG A 33 -0.27 1.05 -5.02
CA ARG A 33 -1.30 1.96 -4.52
C ARG A 33 -2.46 2.10 -5.50
N ARG A 34 -2.20 2.09 -6.81
CA ARG A 34 -3.25 2.11 -7.84
C ARG A 34 -4.13 0.85 -7.78
N VAL A 35 -3.53 -0.32 -7.55
CA VAL A 35 -4.31 -1.56 -7.34
C VAL A 35 -5.13 -1.48 -6.05
N LEU A 36 -4.52 -1.09 -4.92
CA LEU A 36 -5.18 -1.04 -3.61
C LEU A 36 -6.29 0.02 -3.53
N SER A 37 -6.15 1.13 -4.27
CA SER A 37 -7.15 2.21 -4.33
C SER A 37 -8.32 1.90 -5.27
N ASN A 38 -8.29 0.79 -6.00
CA ASN A 38 -9.41 0.37 -6.84
C ASN A 38 -10.61 -0.02 -5.97
N ARG A 39 -11.57 0.90 -5.85
CA ARG A 39 -12.80 0.69 -5.05
C ARG A 39 -13.69 -0.43 -5.59
N ARG A 40 -13.51 -0.84 -6.85
CA ARG A 40 -14.28 -1.93 -7.49
C ARG A 40 -13.57 -3.28 -7.39
N ALA A 41 -12.43 -3.36 -6.71
CA ALA A 41 -11.72 -4.61 -6.54
C ALA A 41 -12.54 -5.59 -5.70
N SER A 42 -12.61 -6.84 -6.14
CA SER A 42 -13.37 -7.90 -5.46
C SER A 42 -12.71 -8.38 -4.17
N PHE A 43 -11.39 -8.13 -4.01
CA PHE A 43 -10.66 -8.49 -2.79
C PHE A 43 -10.98 -7.60 -1.58
N ARG A 44 -11.88 -6.62 -1.73
CA ARG A 44 -12.13 -5.58 -0.75
C ARG A 44 -13.61 -5.46 -0.42
N THR A 45 -13.93 -5.51 0.87
CA THR A 45 -15.30 -5.33 1.37
C THR A 45 -15.31 -4.21 2.41
N TYR A 46 -16.26 -3.28 2.28
CA TYR A 46 -16.47 -2.20 3.25
C TYR A 46 -17.70 -2.51 4.08
N GLU A 47 -17.53 -2.54 5.40
CA GLU A 47 -18.63 -2.82 6.32
C GLU A 47 -18.35 -2.17 7.67
N ALA A 48 -19.38 -1.57 8.27
CA ALA A 48 -19.34 -1.00 9.63
C ALA A 48 -18.12 -0.09 9.91
N GLY A 49 -17.72 0.75 8.95
CA GLY A 49 -16.58 1.67 9.11
C GLY A 49 -15.20 1.00 9.00
N THR A 50 -15.15 -0.28 8.62
CA THR A 50 -13.93 -1.04 8.38
C THR A 50 -13.85 -1.50 6.92
N VAL A 51 -12.64 -1.87 6.51
CA VAL A 51 -12.32 -2.45 5.22
C VAL A 51 -11.65 -3.78 5.48
N THR A 52 -12.24 -4.85 4.97
CA THR A 52 -11.68 -6.18 5.00
C THR A 52 -11.08 -6.50 3.64
N PHE A 53 -9.86 -7.03 3.66
CA PHE A 53 -9.09 -7.48 2.52
C PHE A 53 -9.01 -9.00 2.53
N ASP A 54 -9.52 -9.62 1.48
CA ASP A 54 -9.19 -10.99 1.10
C ASP A 54 -7.75 -10.97 0.56
N MET A 55 -6.83 -11.52 1.36
CA MET A 55 -5.40 -11.48 1.05
C MET A 55 -5.07 -12.32 -0.18
N ASP A 56 -5.71 -13.47 -0.36
CA ASP A 56 -5.42 -14.37 -1.47
C ASP A 56 -5.93 -13.78 -2.78
N ALA A 57 -7.16 -13.25 -2.79
CA ALA A 57 -7.70 -12.55 -3.95
C ALA A 57 -6.88 -11.30 -4.30
N MET A 58 -6.44 -10.53 -3.28
CA MET A 58 -5.60 -9.36 -3.48
C MET A 58 -4.24 -9.74 -4.06
N LEU A 59 -3.56 -10.75 -3.51
CA LEU A 59 -2.25 -11.19 -3.99
C LEU A 59 -2.33 -11.70 -5.43
N ARG A 60 -3.40 -12.39 -5.82
CA ARG A 60 -3.66 -12.77 -7.22
C ARG A 60 -3.80 -11.54 -8.11
N GLU A 61 -4.61 -10.56 -7.71
CA GLU A 61 -4.80 -9.34 -8.50
C GLU A 61 -3.50 -8.53 -8.64
N VAL A 62 -2.75 -8.37 -7.55
CA VAL A 62 -1.44 -7.71 -7.57
C VAL A 62 -0.49 -8.50 -8.48
N SER A 63 -0.39 -9.82 -8.35
CA SER A 63 0.48 -10.65 -9.21
C SER A 63 0.14 -10.52 -10.70
N SER A 64 -1.13 -10.30 -11.05
CA SER A 64 -1.55 -10.10 -12.44
C SER A 64 -1.23 -8.71 -13.00
N LYS A 65 -1.09 -7.70 -12.14
CA LYS A 65 -0.94 -6.27 -12.53
C LYS A 65 0.44 -5.71 -12.23
N CYS A 66 1.23 -6.39 -11.43
CA CYS A 66 2.48 -5.90 -10.86
C CYS A 66 3.58 -6.98 -10.98
N PRO A 67 4.86 -6.57 -11.11
CA PRO A 67 5.99 -7.50 -11.01
C PRO A 67 5.97 -8.31 -9.71
N SER A 68 6.47 -9.55 -9.76
CA SER A 68 6.53 -10.47 -8.61
C SER A 68 7.17 -9.85 -7.35
N LYS A 69 8.20 -9.02 -7.54
CA LYS A 69 8.87 -8.28 -6.46
C LYS A 69 7.92 -7.37 -5.66
N ILE A 70 6.82 -6.90 -6.25
CA ILE A 70 5.80 -6.09 -5.54
C ILE A 70 5.01 -6.96 -4.57
N VAL A 71 4.73 -8.21 -4.93
CA VAL A 71 4.00 -9.17 -4.09
C VAL A 71 4.80 -9.48 -2.83
N GLU A 72 6.10 -9.71 -2.97
CA GLU A 72 7.02 -9.91 -1.83
C GLU A 72 7.02 -8.69 -0.90
N LYS A 73 7.12 -7.48 -1.47
CA LYS A 73 7.14 -6.23 -0.70
C LYS A 73 5.81 -5.95 -0.01
N LEU A 74 4.70 -6.28 -0.65
CA LEU A 74 3.37 -6.19 -0.06
C LEU A 74 3.24 -7.11 1.15
N SER A 75 3.71 -8.36 1.04
CA SER A 75 3.75 -9.30 2.16
C SER A 75 4.63 -8.78 3.30
N GLU A 76 5.76 -8.14 3.00
CA GLU A 76 6.65 -7.51 3.99
C GLU A 76 5.94 -6.37 4.74
N LEU A 77 5.21 -5.48 4.05
CA LEU A 77 4.45 -4.41 4.69
C LEU A 77 3.37 -4.96 5.64
N VAL A 78 2.66 -6.00 5.21
CA VAL A 78 1.59 -6.64 5.99
C VAL A 78 2.18 -7.33 7.23
N ALA A 79 3.32 -8.01 7.09
CA ALA A 79 4.03 -8.61 8.21
C ALA A 79 4.51 -7.56 9.22
N GLN A 80 4.83 -6.34 8.77
CA GLN A 80 5.16 -5.19 9.63
C GLN A 80 3.92 -4.48 10.19
N GLY A 81 2.72 -4.98 9.92
CA GLY A 81 1.46 -4.45 10.47
C GLY A 81 0.91 -3.23 9.74
N LEU A 82 1.46 -2.85 8.58
CA LEU A 82 0.98 -1.68 7.86
C LEU A 82 -0.40 -1.92 7.28
N CYS A 83 -1.32 -1.02 7.61
CA CYS A 83 -2.68 -1.09 7.12
C CYS A 83 -2.76 -0.81 5.61
N LEU A 84 -3.24 -1.79 4.84
CA LEU A 84 -3.42 -1.68 3.38
C LEU A 84 -4.37 -0.54 2.99
N GLN A 85 -5.38 -0.29 3.81
CA GLN A 85 -6.27 0.85 3.60
C GLN A 85 -5.53 2.18 3.73
N ALA A 86 -4.65 2.33 4.74
CA ALA A 86 -3.83 3.51 4.92
C ALA A 86 -2.88 3.73 3.73
N ILE A 87 -2.21 2.66 3.25
CA ILE A 87 -1.35 2.72 2.06
C ILE A 87 -2.12 3.23 0.83
N SER A 88 -3.36 2.78 0.66
CA SER A 88 -4.20 3.22 -0.46
C SER A 88 -4.70 4.66 -0.32
N ALA A 89 -5.09 5.07 0.90
CA ALA A 89 -5.88 6.28 1.14
C ALA A 89 -5.04 7.50 1.52
N THR A 90 -3.87 7.32 2.13
CA THR A 90 -3.07 8.45 2.60
C THR A 90 -2.49 9.26 1.45
N PRO A 91 -2.68 10.59 1.41
CA PRO A 91 -2.00 11.44 0.44
C PRO A 91 -0.48 11.39 0.66
N LEU A 92 0.27 10.86 -0.31
CA LEU A 92 1.73 10.74 -0.22
C LEU A 92 2.42 11.54 -1.32
N SER A 93 3.54 12.16 -0.95
CA SER A 93 4.58 12.60 -1.87
C SER A 93 5.58 11.45 -2.05
N ILE A 94 5.70 10.94 -3.28
CA ILE A 94 6.61 9.83 -3.61
C ILE A 94 7.66 10.37 -4.60
N PRO A 95 8.77 10.93 -4.10
CA PRO A 95 9.78 11.52 -4.97
C PRO A 95 10.44 10.44 -5.85
N LEU A 96 10.40 10.57 -7.17
CA LEU A 96 11.03 9.59 -8.08
C LEU A 96 12.54 9.85 -8.26
N THR A 97 12.95 11.09 -8.10
CA THR A 97 14.34 11.57 -8.17
C THR A 97 14.80 12.06 -6.80
N GLY A 98 16.08 12.44 -6.67
CA GLY A 98 16.64 12.96 -5.41
C GLY A 98 16.87 11.92 -4.29
N THR A 99 17.06 12.40 -3.07
CA THR A 99 17.35 11.62 -1.84
C THR A 99 16.24 11.74 -0.79
N GLU A 100 15.18 12.48 -1.10
CA GLU A 100 14.03 12.69 -0.25
C GLU A 100 13.32 11.37 0.02
N ARG A 101 12.75 11.22 1.22
CA ARG A 101 11.94 10.05 1.62
C ARG A 101 10.49 10.20 1.17
N ILE A 102 9.73 9.12 1.27
CA ILE A 102 8.27 9.20 1.10
C ILE A 102 7.71 9.97 2.29
N SER A 103 6.86 10.94 2.02
CA SER A 103 6.26 11.80 3.04
C SER A 103 4.77 12.02 2.78
N LEU A 104 4.07 12.63 3.73
CA LEU A 104 2.70 13.09 3.51
C LEU A 104 2.69 14.20 2.46
N ARG A 105 1.68 14.15 1.58
CA ARG A 105 1.39 15.27 0.69
C ARG A 105 0.54 16.27 1.47
N THR A 106 1.12 17.44 1.74
CA THR A 106 0.41 18.63 2.24
C THR A 106 -0.59 19.13 1.22
#